data_AF-A0A2P2DGH6-F1
#
_entry.id   AF-A0A2P2DGH6-F1
#
_cell.length_a   1.000
_cell.length_b   1.000
_cell.length_c   1.000
_cell.angle_alpha   90.00
_cell.angle_beta   90.00
_cell.angle_gamma   90.00
#
_symmetry.space_group_name_H-M   'P 1'
#
loop_
_entity.id
_entity.type
_entity.pdbx_description
1 polymer ?
#
loop_
_entity_poly.entity_id
_entity_poly.type
_entity_poly.pdbx_seq_one_letter_code
_entity_poly.pdbx_strand_id
1 'polypeptide(L)'
;MLLCKNGPVETSIVIERIQAASSADGTNPINVFIPGKHWKPETSLDGITIFFSNGAKWNQAGKTDGRAYFNEISIECQEKKGYVSFYKDGSYATNFDCSKETPLKIKSNGIHVIYLLPDGANGIKTVSFFKNGKKLDVLYPEPIEGQVTASSTLPNYPAYGMFDGSIDFAWVEGVKTDGVGESFKVELENQIDLAGIEIFNGYQRLDALFYKNGSVTELLVSNGIDSFTLPIADKQGGQRIFFPKILSGKTFTFTIQKVRTGKTWKDTVIAEIIFLGENGKRFTVLDQNANQFKDEILKKSKNTILAGVVNKAYFADIPEGRMDYVFRSNGSFVIWLDDLKEKRVLDGNWVFLEANATEAKIKIFGRDHKVVTQSLDSNSPYSETTEEKSTVIFGDTLLVKKSGNGIQMVGKKVQISN
;
A
#
# COMPACT_ATOMS: atom_id res chain seq x y z
N MET A 1 -14.68 -12.10 -27.26
CA MET A 1 -13.42 -11.56 -27.84
C MET A 1 -13.15 -10.27 -27.09
N LEU A 2 -12.44 -10.35 -25.96
CA LEU A 2 -12.71 -9.47 -24.82
C LEU A 2 -11.99 -8.11 -24.81
N LEU A 3 -11.06 -7.83 -25.74
CA LEU A 3 -10.23 -6.63 -25.63
C LEU A 3 -9.88 -6.09 -27.02
N CYS A 4 -10.16 -4.80 -27.25
CA CYS A 4 -9.72 -4.07 -28.43
C CYS A 4 -8.19 -4.17 -28.57
N LYS A 5 -7.71 -4.93 -29.56
CA LYS A 5 -6.33 -4.77 -30.04
C LYS A 5 -6.22 -3.37 -30.65
N ASN A 6 -5.14 -2.64 -30.36
CA ASN A 6 -4.90 -1.25 -30.80
C ASN A 6 -5.84 -0.20 -30.15
N GLY A 7 -6.28 -0.44 -28.91
CA GLY A 7 -7.10 0.53 -28.17
C GLY A 7 -6.30 1.70 -27.57
N PRO A 8 -6.94 2.82 -27.19
CA PRO A 8 -6.30 3.98 -26.53
C PRO A 8 -5.45 3.62 -25.30
N VAL A 9 -5.82 2.51 -24.63
CA VAL A 9 -5.18 1.95 -23.45
C VAL A 9 -3.69 1.67 -23.64
N GLU A 10 -3.27 1.21 -24.82
CA GLU A 10 -1.86 0.86 -25.09
C GLU A 10 -0.93 2.09 -25.04
N THR A 11 -1.49 3.29 -25.24
CA THR A 11 -0.76 4.57 -25.19
C THR A 11 -1.02 5.37 -23.91
N SER A 12 -1.88 4.85 -23.03
CA SER A 12 -2.25 5.47 -21.76
C SER A 12 -1.26 5.15 -20.65
N ILE A 13 -1.30 5.93 -19.58
CA ILE A 13 -0.67 5.58 -18.31
C ILE A 13 -1.56 4.57 -17.59
N VAL A 14 -1.05 3.37 -17.33
CA VAL A 14 -1.78 2.36 -16.56
C VAL A 14 -1.22 2.30 -15.15
N ILE A 15 -2.02 2.72 -14.19
CA ILE A 15 -1.69 2.69 -12.76
C ILE A 15 -2.03 1.33 -12.21
N GLU A 16 -1.04 0.48 -11.93
CA GLU A 16 -1.26 -0.84 -11.34
C GLU A 16 -2.03 -0.71 -10.02
N ARG A 17 -1.52 0.08 -9.09
CA ARG A 17 -2.14 0.34 -7.80
C ARG A 17 -1.64 1.66 -7.24
N ILE A 18 -2.38 2.20 -6.29
CA ILE A 18 -2.03 3.43 -5.59
C ILE A 18 -2.09 3.14 -4.10
N GLN A 19 -1.03 3.46 -3.40
CA GLN A 19 -0.90 3.25 -1.97
C GLN A 19 -0.64 4.59 -1.31
N ALA A 20 -1.40 4.94 -0.29
CA ALA A 20 -1.03 6.04 0.61
C ALA A 20 -0.83 5.49 2.01
N ALA A 21 0.11 6.10 2.74
CA ALA A 21 0.36 5.71 4.12
C ALA A 21 -0.88 5.97 5.01
N SER A 22 -1.61 7.05 4.72
CA SER A 22 -2.96 7.33 5.19
C SER A 22 -3.63 8.39 4.31
N SER A 23 -4.90 8.65 4.61
CA SER A 23 -5.73 9.68 4.01
C SER A 23 -6.68 10.23 5.04
N ALA A 24 -6.86 11.56 5.04
CA ALA A 24 -7.98 12.17 5.74
C ALA A 24 -9.31 11.64 5.17
N ASP A 25 -10.36 11.62 5.98
CA ASP A 25 -11.62 10.98 5.60
C ASP A 25 -12.20 11.58 4.31
N GLY A 26 -12.67 10.70 3.42
CA GLY A 26 -13.16 11.08 2.09
C GLY A 26 -12.09 11.46 1.06
N THR A 27 -10.80 11.45 1.42
CA THR A 27 -9.70 11.87 0.54
C THR A 27 -8.80 10.71 0.09
N ASN A 28 -9.40 9.65 -0.47
CA ASN A 28 -8.67 8.47 -0.98
C ASN A 28 -7.55 8.85 -1.96
N PRO A 29 -6.38 8.17 -1.97
CA PRO A 29 -5.27 8.52 -2.87
C PRO A 29 -5.63 8.50 -4.37
N ILE A 30 -6.64 7.73 -4.78
CA ILE A 30 -7.09 7.71 -6.16
C ILE A 30 -7.77 9.00 -6.62
N ASN A 31 -8.22 9.83 -5.68
CA ASN A 31 -8.88 11.09 -5.96
C ASN A 31 -8.00 12.05 -6.76
N VAL A 32 -6.67 11.87 -6.76
CA VAL A 32 -5.74 12.69 -7.56
C VAL A 32 -5.94 12.54 -9.09
N PHE A 33 -6.76 11.57 -9.51
CA PHE A 33 -7.13 11.36 -10.90
C PHE A 33 -8.61 11.66 -11.19
N ILE A 34 -9.39 12.03 -10.16
CA ILE A 34 -10.84 12.26 -10.27
C ILE A 34 -11.12 13.76 -10.23
N PRO A 35 -11.72 14.35 -11.29
CA PRO A 35 -12.04 15.77 -11.32
C PRO A 35 -12.88 16.20 -10.11
N GLY A 36 -12.49 17.30 -9.48
CA GLY A 36 -13.19 17.87 -8.32
C GLY A 36 -12.90 17.19 -6.97
N LYS A 37 -12.13 16.11 -6.95
CA LYS A 37 -11.65 15.47 -5.72
C LYS A 37 -10.16 15.79 -5.47
N HIS A 38 -9.68 15.42 -4.29
CA HIS A 38 -8.26 15.49 -3.93
C HIS A 38 -7.93 14.40 -2.91
N TRP A 39 -6.65 14.08 -2.77
CA TRP A 39 -6.11 13.33 -1.64
C TRP A 39 -5.54 14.31 -0.63
N LYS A 40 -5.73 14.03 0.67
CA LYS A 40 -5.14 14.79 1.75
C LYS A 40 -4.46 13.86 2.75
N PRO A 41 -3.18 14.06 3.07
CA PRO A 41 -2.49 13.29 4.09
C PRO A 41 -3.07 13.55 5.49
N GLU A 42 -2.98 12.57 6.40
CA GLU A 42 -3.32 12.82 7.81
C GLU A 42 -2.19 13.55 8.55
N THR A 43 -0.94 13.34 8.13
CA THR A 43 0.27 13.91 8.74
C THR A 43 1.31 14.30 7.68
N SER A 44 2.31 15.09 8.07
CA SER A 44 3.42 15.48 7.18
C SER A 44 4.40 14.35 6.82
N LEU A 45 4.22 13.15 7.38
CA LEU A 45 4.99 11.94 7.01
C LEU A 45 4.24 11.05 6.02
N ASP A 46 3.10 11.50 5.52
CA ASP A 46 2.25 10.71 4.63
C ASP A 46 2.41 11.15 3.18
N GLY A 47 2.64 10.18 2.32
CA GLY A 47 2.75 10.38 0.88
C GLY A 47 1.93 9.36 0.11
N ILE A 48 1.83 9.57 -1.21
CA ILE A 48 1.22 8.65 -2.16
C ILE A 48 2.33 7.96 -2.96
N THR A 49 2.26 6.64 -3.04
CA THR A 49 3.04 5.82 -3.97
C THR A 49 2.14 5.36 -5.11
N ILE A 50 2.57 5.60 -6.35
CA ILE A 50 1.84 5.21 -7.55
C ILE A 50 2.70 4.20 -8.31
N PHE A 51 2.17 2.99 -8.46
CA PHE A 51 2.81 1.88 -9.16
C PHE A 51 2.26 1.77 -10.57
N PHE A 52 3.12 1.57 -11.57
CA PHE A 52 2.73 1.50 -12.97
C PHE A 52 2.74 0.08 -13.52
N SER A 53 1.80 -0.21 -14.40
CA SER A 53 1.74 -1.43 -15.20
C SER A 53 2.16 -1.15 -16.65
N ASN A 54 2.38 -2.21 -17.43
CA ASN A 54 2.68 -2.09 -18.86
C ASN A 54 1.38 -1.97 -19.67
N GLY A 55 1.04 -0.74 -20.08
CA GLY A 55 -0.14 -0.47 -20.92
C GLY A 55 -0.17 -1.26 -22.23
N ALA A 56 0.98 -1.51 -22.85
CA ALA A 56 1.07 -2.29 -24.09
C ALA A 56 0.77 -3.79 -23.90
N LYS A 57 0.77 -4.28 -22.66
CA LYS A 57 0.42 -5.66 -22.30
C LYS A 57 -0.87 -5.74 -21.49
N TRP A 58 -1.65 -4.66 -21.47
CA TRP A 58 -2.92 -4.60 -20.73
C TRP A 58 -3.87 -5.75 -21.08
N ASN A 59 -3.92 -6.12 -22.37
CA ASN A 59 -4.82 -7.16 -22.86
C ASN A 59 -4.29 -8.59 -22.76
N GLN A 60 -3.18 -8.80 -22.05
CA GLN A 60 -2.52 -10.09 -21.89
C GLN A 60 -2.68 -10.58 -20.46
N ALA A 61 -2.96 -11.88 -20.32
CA ALA A 61 -2.89 -12.56 -19.04
C ALA A 61 -1.43 -12.74 -18.60
N GLY A 62 -1.21 -12.92 -17.29
CA GLY A 62 0.11 -13.11 -16.70
C GLY A 62 0.61 -11.89 -15.93
N LYS A 63 1.93 -11.75 -15.81
CA LYS A 63 2.56 -10.76 -14.91
C LYS A 63 2.21 -9.32 -15.28
N THR A 64 1.84 -8.51 -14.29
CA THR A 64 1.35 -7.13 -14.48
C THR A 64 2.39 -6.05 -14.25
N ASP A 65 3.55 -6.38 -13.68
CA ASP A 65 4.61 -5.42 -13.43
C ASP A 65 5.08 -4.75 -14.73
N GLY A 66 5.30 -3.45 -14.68
CA GLY A 66 5.65 -2.72 -15.87
C GLY A 66 6.20 -1.34 -15.61
N ARG A 67 6.37 -0.60 -16.70
CA ARG A 67 6.85 0.78 -16.66
C ARG A 67 5.88 1.64 -17.46
N ALA A 68 5.61 2.84 -16.95
CA ALA A 68 4.95 3.89 -17.68
C ALA A 68 5.97 4.78 -18.39
N TYR A 69 5.62 5.28 -19.58
CA TYR A 69 6.51 6.07 -20.42
C TYR A 69 5.96 7.49 -20.64
N PHE A 70 6.42 8.41 -19.80
CA PHE A 70 6.15 9.85 -19.88
C PHE A 70 7.46 10.62 -19.63
N ASN A 71 7.60 11.83 -20.17
CA ASN A 71 8.78 12.69 -20.00
C ASN A 71 8.47 14.03 -19.34
N GLU A 72 7.20 14.26 -18.98
CA GLU A 72 6.72 15.46 -18.32
C GLU A 72 5.61 15.06 -17.32
N ILE A 73 5.57 15.73 -16.17
CA ILE A 73 4.59 15.49 -15.11
C ILE A 73 4.18 16.84 -14.49
N SER A 74 2.90 16.99 -14.16
CA SER A 74 2.38 18.13 -13.39
C SER A 74 1.66 17.63 -12.15
N ILE A 75 1.83 18.34 -11.04
CA ILE A 75 1.19 18.08 -9.75
C ILE A 75 0.51 19.36 -9.32
N GLU A 76 -0.81 19.31 -9.15
CA GLU A 76 -1.61 20.42 -8.63
C GLU A 76 -1.89 20.16 -7.15
N CYS A 77 -1.50 21.10 -6.28
CA CYS A 77 -1.76 21.01 -4.84
C CYS A 77 -3.05 21.76 -4.48
N GLN A 78 -3.79 21.25 -3.49
CA GLN A 78 -5.06 21.81 -3.05
C GLN A 78 -4.89 23.21 -2.42
N GLU A 79 -3.92 23.37 -1.52
CA GLU A 79 -3.68 24.62 -0.78
C GLU A 79 -2.79 25.64 -1.53
N LYS A 80 -2.22 25.25 -2.68
CA LYS A 80 -1.31 26.06 -3.53
C LYS A 80 -0.11 26.68 -2.79
N LYS A 81 0.42 25.98 -1.79
CA LYS A 81 1.57 26.42 -0.96
C LYS A 81 2.51 25.26 -0.70
N GLY A 82 3.77 25.57 -0.37
CA GLY A 82 4.80 24.56 -0.11
C GLY A 82 5.26 23.86 -1.39
N TYR A 83 5.68 22.60 -1.25
CA TYR A 83 6.13 21.78 -2.36
C TYR A 83 5.65 20.33 -2.23
N VAL A 84 5.82 19.54 -3.28
CA VAL A 84 5.72 18.07 -3.24
C VAL A 84 7.08 17.50 -3.62
N SER A 85 7.73 16.79 -2.69
CA SER A 85 8.91 16.01 -3.02
C SER A 85 8.53 14.83 -3.90
N PHE A 86 9.20 14.73 -5.03
CA PHE A 86 8.97 13.72 -6.04
C PHE A 86 10.15 12.77 -6.11
N TYR A 87 9.84 11.50 -5.92
CA TYR A 87 10.76 10.39 -6.04
C TYR A 87 10.32 9.51 -7.19
N LYS A 88 11.28 8.95 -7.93
CA LYS A 88 11.03 7.98 -9.01
C LYS A 88 11.95 6.79 -8.85
N ASP A 89 11.39 5.59 -8.95
CA ASP A 89 12.12 4.32 -8.79
C ASP A 89 13.00 4.30 -7.51
N GLY A 90 12.47 4.82 -6.40
CA GLY A 90 13.14 4.86 -5.09
C GLY A 90 14.13 6.01 -4.87
N SER A 91 14.40 6.83 -5.89
CA SER A 91 15.36 7.93 -5.80
C SER A 91 14.69 9.29 -5.82
N TYR A 92 15.17 10.22 -4.98
CA TYR A 92 14.77 11.62 -5.05
C TYR A 92 15.06 12.18 -6.45
N ALA A 93 14.10 12.89 -7.02
CA ALA A 93 14.23 13.47 -8.35
C ALA A 93 14.15 15.00 -8.32
N THR A 94 13.11 15.58 -7.72
CA THR A 94 12.96 17.05 -7.59
C THR A 94 11.85 17.39 -6.58
N ASN A 95 11.70 18.68 -6.26
CA ASN A 95 10.52 19.24 -5.63
C ASN A 95 9.62 19.94 -6.66
N PHE A 96 8.30 19.74 -6.54
CA PHE A 96 7.28 20.47 -7.29
C PHE A 96 6.80 21.63 -6.45
N ASP A 97 6.95 22.85 -6.94
CA ASP A 97 6.44 24.05 -6.27
C ASP A 97 4.92 24.10 -6.41
N CYS A 98 4.19 23.97 -5.30
CA CYS A 98 2.73 23.94 -5.29
C CYS A 98 2.08 25.26 -5.74
N SER A 99 2.85 26.35 -5.86
CA SER A 99 2.36 27.60 -6.43
C SER A 99 2.39 27.61 -7.97
N LYS A 100 3.00 26.60 -8.60
CA LYS A 100 3.17 26.48 -10.05
C LYS A 100 2.51 25.20 -10.55
N GLU A 101 1.69 25.32 -11.59
CA GLU A 101 0.98 24.17 -12.18
C GLU A 101 1.61 23.71 -13.52
N THR A 102 2.79 24.24 -13.85
CA THR A 102 3.48 23.95 -15.10
C THR A 102 4.08 22.54 -15.09
N PRO A 103 3.85 21.72 -16.13
CA PRO A 103 4.52 20.43 -16.27
C PRO A 103 6.04 20.57 -16.22
N LEU A 104 6.68 19.73 -15.40
CA LEU A 104 8.13 19.65 -15.30
C LEU A 104 8.65 18.50 -16.15
N LYS A 105 9.70 18.78 -16.93
CA LYS A 105 10.42 17.76 -17.69
C LYS A 105 11.21 16.87 -16.75
N ILE A 106 11.15 15.56 -16.99
CA ILE A 106 11.89 14.57 -16.22
C ILE A 106 12.66 13.63 -17.15
N LYS A 107 13.83 13.16 -16.69
CA LYS A 107 14.55 12.08 -17.36
C LYS A 107 13.84 10.75 -17.11
N SER A 108 13.37 10.11 -18.17
CA SER A 108 12.60 8.86 -18.10
C SER A 108 12.96 7.92 -19.25
N ASN A 109 13.39 6.69 -18.90
CA ASN A 109 13.49 5.55 -19.82
C ASN A 109 12.39 4.51 -19.49
N GLY A 110 11.26 4.99 -18.97
CA GLY A 110 10.23 4.18 -18.34
C GLY A 110 10.36 4.21 -16.81
N ILE A 111 9.26 4.46 -16.11
CA ILE A 111 9.21 4.60 -14.65
C ILE A 111 8.31 3.50 -14.10
N HIS A 112 8.79 2.76 -13.09
CA HIS A 112 8.04 1.68 -12.47
C HIS A 112 7.17 2.20 -11.31
N VAL A 113 7.72 3.12 -10.52
CA VAL A 113 7.03 3.68 -9.35
C VAL A 113 7.41 5.13 -9.14
N ILE A 114 6.45 5.94 -8.68
CA ILE A 114 6.71 7.27 -8.13
C ILE A 114 6.19 7.37 -6.71
N TYR A 115 6.86 8.19 -5.90
CA TYR A 115 6.40 8.55 -4.56
C TYR A 115 6.32 10.07 -4.45
N LEU A 116 5.18 10.55 -3.96
CA LEU A 116 4.81 11.95 -3.80
C LEU A 116 4.65 12.24 -2.31
N LEU A 117 5.55 13.05 -1.76
CA LEU A 117 5.50 13.48 -0.37
C LEU A 117 5.22 14.99 -0.33
N PRO A 118 3.99 15.43 -0.03
CA PRO A 118 3.71 16.84 0.16
C PRO A 118 4.47 17.41 1.37
N ASP A 119 4.94 18.64 1.23
CA ASP A 119 5.44 19.45 2.33
C ASP A 119 4.26 19.84 3.24
N GLY A 120 4.39 19.55 4.54
CA GLY A 120 3.27 19.65 5.46
C GLY A 120 2.11 18.72 5.11
N ALA A 121 0.94 18.94 5.72
CA ALA A 121 -0.26 18.15 5.42
C ALA A 121 -1.04 18.68 4.20
N ASN A 122 -0.34 19.18 3.17
CA ASN A 122 -0.94 19.72 1.95
C ASN A 122 -1.57 18.60 1.10
N GLY A 123 -2.74 18.86 0.56
CA GLY A 123 -3.44 17.93 -0.32
C GLY A 123 -2.91 17.96 -1.76
N ILE A 124 -2.96 16.81 -2.42
CA ILE A 124 -2.70 16.68 -3.86
C ILE A 124 -4.05 16.60 -4.56
N LYS A 125 -4.33 17.55 -5.45
CA LYS A 125 -5.58 17.64 -6.19
C LYS A 125 -5.52 16.87 -7.50
N THR A 126 -4.46 17.06 -8.28
CA THR A 126 -4.32 16.41 -9.59
C THR A 126 -2.89 15.95 -9.83
N VAL A 127 -2.72 14.75 -10.39
CA VAL A 127 -1.46 14.30 -11.00
C VAL A 127 -1.69 14.06 -12.49
N SER A 128 -0.90 14.71 -13.35
CA SER A 128 -1.01 14.59 -14.80
C SER A 128 0.30 14.23 -15.45
N PHE A 129 0.26 13.34 -16.44
CA PHE A 129 1.43 12.84 -17.16
C PHE A 129 1.38 13.29 -18.61
N PHE A 130 2.56 13.55 -19.19
CA PHE A 130 2.68 14.09 -20.53
C PHE A 130 3.83 13.41 -21.29
N LYS A 131 3.65 13.31 -22.60
CA LYS A 131 4.68 12.84 -23.54
C LYS A 131 4.82 13.86 -24.67
N ASN A 132 5.98 14.51 -24.74
CA ASN A 132 6.29 15.52 -25.76
C ASN A 132 5.22 16.63 -25.80
N GLY A 133 4.88 17.20 -24.64
CA GLY A 133 3.85 18.23 -24.49
C GLY A 133 2.39 17.76 -24.57
N LYS A 134 2.11 16.52 -24.98
CA LYS A 134 0.75 15.97 -25.03
C LYS A 134 0.38 15.30 -23.70
N LYS A 135 -0.75 15.71 -23.10
CA LYS A 135 -1.32 15.06 -21.92
C LYS A 135 -1.74 13.62 -22.26
N LEU A 136 -1.39 12.68 -21.40
CA LEU A 136 -1.74 11.27 -21.53
C LEU A 136 -3.00 10.96 -20.70
N ASP A 137 -3.82 10.06 -21.21
CA ASP A 137 -4.91 9.46 -20.44
C ASP A 137 -4.34 8.55 -19.34
N VAL A 138 -5.07 8.47 -18.23
CA VAL A 138 -4.68 7.67 -17.06
C VAL A 138 -5.77 6.66 -16.78
N LEU A 139 -5.40 5.39 -16.75
CA LEU A 139 -6.26 4.28 -16.34
C LEU A 139 -5.83 3.83 -14.95
N TYR A 140 -6.77 3.85 -14.02
CA TYR A 140 -6.56 3.49 -12.62
C TYR A 140 -7.68 2.55 -12.16
N PRO A 141 -7.50 1.79 -11.06
CA PRO A 141 -8.56 0.99 -10.47
C PRO A 141 -9.67 1.87 -9.90
N GLU A 142 -10.76 2.11 -10.63
CA GLU A 142 -11.86 2.97 -10.20
C GLU A 142 -12.43 2.51 -8.84
N PRO A 143 -12.56 3.42 -7.87
CA PRO A 143 -13.15 3.06 -6.58
C PRO A 143 -14.64 2.74 -6.75
N ILE A 144 -15.07 1.58 -6.24
CA ILE A 144 -16.48 1.18 -6.18
C ILE A 144 -16.86 0.86 -4.73
N GLU A 145 -17.96 1.41 -4.26
CA GLU A 145 -18.46 1.16 -2.90
C GLU A 145 -18.96 -0.28 -2.78
N GLY A 146 -18.62 -0.92 -1.67
CA GLY A 146 -19.05 -2.28 -1.37
C GLY A 146 -18.58 -2.77 0.00
N GLN A 147 -18.78 -4.07 0.24
CA GLN A 147 -18.33 -4.75 1.44
C GLN A 147 -17.60 -6.04 1.06
N VAL A 148 -16.49 -6.31 1.73
CA VAL A 148 -15.70 -7.52 1.58
C VAL A 148 -15.80 -8.33 2.87
N THR A 149 -16.30 -9.54 2.76
CA THR A 149 -16.38 -10.48 3.88
C THR A 149 -15.61 -11.75 3.56
N ALA A 150 -15.13 -12.45 4.59
CA ALA A 150 -14.46 -13.74 4.45
C ALA A 150 -15.07 -14.76 5.40
N SER A 151 -15.00 -16.05 5.04
CA SER A 151 -15.45 -17.16 5.89
C SER A 151 -14.71 -17.19 7.22
N SER A 152 -13.43 -16.83 7.20
CA SER A 152 -12.63 -16.59 8.39
C SER A 152 -11.54 -15.56 8.11
N THR A 153 -10.90 -15.09 9.18
CA THR A 153 -9.84 -14.07 9.11
C THR A 153 -8.91 -14.26 10.30
N LEU A 154 -7.60 -14.31 10.06
CA LEU A 154 -6.61 -14.22 11.11
C LEU A 154 -6.67 -12.81 11.74
N PRO A 155 -6.60 -12.66 13.08
CA PRO A 155 -6.65 -11.35 13.71
C PRO A 155 -5.63 -10.37 13.15
N ASN A 156 -6.09 -9.16 12.80
CA ASN A 156 -5.33 -8.07 12.17
C ASN A 156 -5.01 -8.25 10.67
N TYR A 157 -5.62 -9.23 10.00
CA TYR A 157 -5.49 -9.47 8.55
C TYR A 157 -6.86 -9.45 7.84
N PRO A 158 -7.60 -8.34 7.93
CA PRO A 158 -8.99 -8.25 7.51
C PRO A 158 -9.19 -8.46 6.01
N ALA A 159 -10.38 -8.91 5.63
CA ALA A 159 -10.73 -9.18 4.22
C ALA A 159 -10.61 -7.94 3.32
N TYR A 160 -10.94 -6.74 3.83
CA TYR A 160 -10.76 -5.49 3.09
C TYR A 160 -9.30 -5.18 2.76
N GLY A 161 -8.34 -5.83 3.44
CA GLY A 161 -6.92 -5.70 3.13
C GLY A 161 -6.54 -6.22 1.74
N MET A 162 -7.43 -6.95 1.05
CA MET A 162 -7.23 -7.30 -0.37
C MET A 162 -7.49 -6.14 -1.34
N PHE A 163 -8.02 -5.00 -0.88
CA PHE A 163 -8.45 -3.89 -1.75
C PHE A 163 -7.95 -2.53 -1.25
N ASP A 164 -6.92 -2.52 -0.39
CA ASP A 164 -6.40 -1.28 0.21
C ASP A 164 -5.24 -0.65 -0.61
N GLY A 165 -4.87 -1.27 -1.73
CA GLY A 165 -3.80 -0.83 -2.63
C GLY A 165 -2.38 -1.18 -2.14
N SER A 166 -2.26 -1.84 -1.00
CA SER A 166 -1.01 -2.17 -0.31
C SER A 166 -0.78 -3.67 -0.30
N ILE A 167 0.17 -4.14 -1.09
CA ILE A 167 0.58 -5.56 -1.08
C ILE A 167 1.30 -5.99 0.22
N ASP A 168 1.59 -5.02 1.10
CA ASP A 168 2.17 -5.27 2.42
C ASP A 168 1.11 -5.61 3.48
N PHE A 169 -0.12 -5.20 3.24
CA PHE A 169 -1.31 -5.54 4.00
C PHE A 169 -2.05 -6.62 3.21
N ALA A 170 -2.63 -7.58 3.91
CA ALA A 170 -3.15 -8.77 3.26
C ALA A 170 -4.34 -9.29 4.05
N TRP A 171 -5.20 -10.02 3.35
CA TRP A 171 -6.09 -10.95 4.01
C TRP A 171 -5.35 -12.27 4.24
N VAL A 172 -5.56 -12.82 5.44
CA VAL A 172 -5.07 -14.14 5.83
C VAL A 172 -6.26 -14.88 6.40
N GLU A 173 -6.51 -16.10 5.91
CA GLU A 173 -7.56 -16.94 6.47
C GLU A 173 -7.26 -17.30 7.94
N GLY A 174 -8.30 -17.63 8.71
CA GLY A 174 -8.22 -17.83 10.16
C GLY A 174 -8.34 -19.27 10.62
N VAL A 175 -8.34 -20.26 9.72
CA VAL A 175 -8.43 -21.68 10.07
C VAL A 175 -7.05 -22.26 10.40
N LYS A 176 -7.03 -23.42 11.07
CA LYS A 176 -5.77 -24.11 11.44
C LYS A 176 -5.21 -24.99 10.31
N THR A 177 -5.91 -25.09 9.19
CA THR A 177 -5.54 -25.90 8.03
C THR A 177 -4.97 -25.00 6.94
N ASP A 178 -4.72 -25.52 5.74
CA ASP A 178 -4.13 -24.72 4.65
C ASP A 178 -5.14 -23.74 4.00
N GLY A 179 -6.38 -23.63 4.52
CA GLY A 179 -7.38 -22.69 4.00
C GLY A 179 -8.19 -23.19 2.79
N VAL A 180 -8.08 -24.47 2.39
CA VAL A 180 -8.94 -25.04 1.35
C VAL A 180 -10.39 -25.03 1.83
N GLY A 181 -11.31 -24.51 1.00
CA GLY A 181 -12.72 -24.30 1.32
C GLY A 181 -13.02 -22.93 1.92
N GLU A 182 -12.00 -22.19 2.38
CA GLU A 182 -12.19 -20.80 2.80
C GLU A 182 -12.56 -19.93 1.60
N SER A 183 -13.25 -18.83 1.86
CA SER A 183 -13.79 -17.98 0.80
C SER A 183 -13.81 -16.52 1.23
N PHE A 184 -13.87 -15.65 0.23
CA PHE A 184 -14.25 -14.26 0.41
C PHE A 184 -15.37 -13.88 -0.57
N LYS A 185 -16.21 -12.98 -0.12
CA LYS A 185 -17.38 -12.48 -0.83
C LYS A 185 -17.30 -10.97 -0.92
N VAL A 186 -17.52 -10.45 -2.12
CA VAL A 186 -17.60 -9.02 -2.39
C VAL A 186 -19.03 -8.67 -2.75
N GLU A 187 -19.60 -7.70 -2.05
CA GLU A 187 -20.95 -7.19 -2.25
C GLU A 187 -20.87 -5.71 -2.59
N LEU A 188 -21.14 -5.37 -3.84
CA LEU A 188 -21.02 -4.03 -4.40
C LEU A 188 -22.36 -3.30 -4.35
N GLU A 189 -22.31 -1.98 -4.18
CA GLU A 189 -23.52 -1.15 -4.27
C GLU A 189 -24.05 -1.09 -5.72
N ASN A 190 -23.14 -1.11 -6.70
CA ASN A 190 -23.45 -1.02 -8.13
C ASN A 190 -23.10 -2.33 -8.85
N GLN A 191 -23.89 -2.67 -9.88
CA GLN A 191 -23.60 -3.83 -10.72
C GLN A 191 -22.40 -3.55 -11.61
N ILE A 192 -21.53 -4.56 -11.75
CA ILE A 192 -20.44 -4.56 -12.72
C ILE A 192 -20.50 -5.82 -13.59
N ASP A 193 -19.85 -5.74 -14.75
CA ASP A 193 -19.54 -6.88 -15.61
C ASP A 193 -18.10 -7.30 -15.34
N LEU A 194 -17.93 -8.31 -14.49
CA LEU A 194 -16.63 -8.79 -14.05
C LEU A 194 -16.04 -9.76 -15.08
N ALA A 195 -14.99 -9.32 -15.75
CA ALA A 195 -14.31 -10.00 -16.83
C ALA A 195 -13.00 -10.69 -16.41
N GLY A 196 -12.51 -10.42 -15.20
CA GLY A 196 -11.24 -10.95 -14.71
C GLY A 196 -10.83 -10.36 -13.37
N ILE A 197 -9.66 -10.78 -12.91
CA ILE A 197 -8.97 -10.21 -11.75
C ILE A 197 -7.49 -10.01 -12.05
N GLU A 198 -6.89 -9.01 -11.41
CA GLU A 198 -5.46 -9.02 -11.11
C GLU A 198 -5.31 -9.39 -9.64
N ILE A 199 -4.44 -10.36 -9.34
CA ILE A 199 -4.23 -10.86 -7.98
C ILE A 199 -2.76 -10.81 -7.60
N PHE A 200 -2.48 -10.31 -6.40
CA PHE A 200 -1.18 -10.40 -5.73
C PHE A 200 -1.27 -11.51 -4.70
N ASN A 201 -0.98 -12.73 -5.17
CA ASN A 201 -1.19 -13.95 -4.42
C ASN A 201 -0.08 -14.19 -3.37
N GLY A 202 -0.40 -14.83 -2.25
CA GLY A 202 0.56 -15.07 -1.16
C GLY A 202 0.97 -13.78 -0.44
N TYR A 203 1.81 -13.90 0.59
CA TYR A 203 2.21 -12.75 1.39
C TYR A 203 3.38 -11.99 0.72
N GLN A 204 3.12 -10.78 0.24
CA GLN A 204 4.07 -9.99 -0.57
C GLN A 204 4.91 -8.97 0.23
N ARG A 205 4.71 -8.86 1.55
CA ARG A 205 5.43 -7.88 2.39
C ARG A 205 6.96 -8.03 2.32
N LEU A 206 7.44 -9.26 2.21
CA LEU A 206 8.84 -9.61 2.06
C LEU A 206 8.94 -10.88 1.22
N ASP A 207 9.90 -10.98 0.31
CA ASP A 207 9.99 -12.10 -0.63
C ASP A 207 10.00 -13.48 0.06
N ALA A 208 10.67 -13.58 1.20
CA ALA A 208 10.72 -14.82 1.96
C ALA A 208 9.34 -15.25 2.49
N LEU A 209 8.41 -14.32 2.74
CA LEU A 209 7.08 -14.62 3.28
C LEU A 209 6.20 -15.34 2.28
N PHE A 210 6.38 -15.09 0.97
CA PHE A 210 5.58 -15.76 -0.06
C PHE A 210 5.64 -17.28 0.07
N TYR A 211 6.84 -17.85 0.26
CA TYR A 211 7.01 -19.30 0.42
C TYR A 211 6.83 -19.80 1.85
N LYS A 212 7.00 -18.94 2.86
CA LYS A 212 6.78 -19.33 4.25
C LYS A 212 5.30 -19.53 4.55
N ASN A 213 4.43 -18.75 3.92
CA ASN A 213 2.98 -18.85 3.98
C ASN A 213 2.39 -19.63 2.79
N GLY A 214 1.13 -20.00 2.91
CA GLY A 214 0.35 -20.59 1.84
C GLY A 214 -0.06 -19.57 0.77
N SER A 215 -0.23 -20.03 -0.47
CA SER A 215 -0.75 -19.24 -1.59
C SER A 215 -1.85 -20.02 -2.32
N VAL A 216 -2.82 -19.31 -2.89
CA VAL A 216 -3.91 -19.95 -3.62
C VAL A 216 -3.41 -20.41 -4.99
N THR A 217 -3.69 -21.65 -5.39
CA THR A 217 -3.36 -22.15 -6.73
C THR A 217 -4.60 -22.36 -7.59
N GLU A 218 -5.79 -22.34 -6.98
CA GLU A 218 -7.06 -22.49 -7.68
C GLU A 218 -8.21 -21.83 -6.90
N LEU A 219 -9.01 -21.00 -7.57
CA LEU A 219 -10.23 -20.37 -7.03
C LEU A 219 -11.46 -20.85 -7.79
N LEU A 220 -12.55 -21.13 -7.09
CA LEU A 220 -13.90 -21.16 -7.67
C LEU A 220 -14.49 -19.75 -7.58
N VAL A 221 -14.84 -19.15 -8.71
CA VAL A 221 -15.46 -17.83 -8.78
C VAL A 221 -16.92 -17.99 -9.18
N SER A 222 -17.83 -17.29 -8.49
CA SER A 222 -19.27 -17.39 -8.70
C SER A 222 -19.96 -16.05 -8.50
N ASN A 223 -21.00 -15.77 -9.28
CA ASN A 223 -21.96 -14.68 -9.01
C ASN A 223 -23.30 -15.19 -8.44
N GLY A 224 -23.35 -16.47 -8.03
CA GLY A 224 -24.56 -17.16 -7.57
C GLY A 224 -25.40 -17.81 -8.67
N ILE A 225 -25.17 -17.46 -9.95
CA ILE A 225 -25.85 -18.05 -11.11
C ILE A 225 -24.86 -18.88 -11.92
N ASP A 226 -23.76 -18.26 -12.31
CA ASP A 226 -22.65 -18.84 -13.05
C ASP A 226 -21.45 -19.03 -12.13
N SER A 227 -20.68 -20.07 -12.38
CA SER A 227 -19.40 -20.29 -11.72
C SER A 227 -18.39 -21.00 -12.60
N PHE A 228 -17.11 -20.78 -12.33
CA PHE A 228 -16.01 -21.50 -12.97
C PHE A 228 -14.78 -21.49 -12.07
N THR A 229 -13.89 -22.43 -12.33
CA THR A 229 -12.60 -22.53 -11.63
C THR A 229 -11.53 -21.75 -12.39
N LEU A 230 -10.70 -21.02 -11.64
CA LEU A 230 -9.59 -20.23 -12.12
C LEU A 230 -8.27 -20.79 -11.56
N PRO A 231 -7.36 -21.28 -12.42
CA PRO A 231 -6.01 -21.59 -11.98
C PRO A 231 -5.26 -20.30 -11.69
N ILE A 232 -4.50 -20.29 -10.60
CA ILE A 232 -3.65 -19.18 -10.19
C ILE A 232 -2.21 -19.65 -10.22
N ALA A 233 -1.35 -18.91 -10.93
CA ALA A 233 0.06 -19.24 -10.96
C ALA A 233 0.67 -18.98 -9.58
N ASP A 234 1.45 -19.94 -9.08
CA ASP A 234 2.22 -19.77 -7.85
C ASP A 234 3.44 -18.87 -8.12
N LYS A 235 3.19 -17.56 -8.19
CA LYS A 235 4.19 -16.53 -8.49
C LYS A 235 3.96 -15.29 -7.63
N GLN A 236 5.06 -14.65 -7.27
CA GLN A 236 5.06 -13.32 -6.64
C GLN A 236 4.75 -12.21 -7.66
N GLY A 237 4.33 -11.06 -7.14
CA GLY A 237 3.86 -9.93 -7.94
C GLY A 237 2.44 -10.14 -8.49
N GLY A 238 1.93 -9.09 -9.14
CA GLY A 238 0.59 -9.11 -9.71
C GLY A 238 0.51 -10.03 -10.93
N GLN A 239 -0.61 -10.75 -11.04
CA GLN A 239 -0.94 -11.56 -12.19
C GLN A 239 -2.37 -11.27 -12.66
N ARG A 240 -2.51 -10.99 -13.95
CA ARG A 240 -3.78 -10.78 -14.64
C ARG A 240 -4.36 -12.10 -15.11
N ILE A 241 -5.61 -12.35 -14.74
CA ILE A 241 -6.37 -13.55 -15.11
C ILE A 241 -7.70 -13.11 -15.69
N PHE A 242 -7.94 -13.40 -16.96
CA PHE A 242 -9.24 -13.19 -17.59
C PHE A 242 -10.14 -14.39 -17.35
N PHE A 243 -11.41 -14.10 -17.12
CA PHE A 243 -12.41 -15.13 -16.91
C PHE A 243 -12.83 -15.77 -18.23
N PRO A 244 -13.19 -17.07 -18.23
CA PRO A 244 -13.72 -17.73 -19.41
C PRO A 244 -15.10 -17.17 -19.83
N LYS A 245 -15.82 -16.56 -18.88
CA LYS A 245 -17.12 -15.93 -19.07
C LYS A 245 -17.23 -14.69 -18.17
N ILE A 246 -17.88 -13.63 -18.68
CA ILE A 246 -18.19 -12.44 -17.89
C ILE A 246 -19.23 -12.80 -16.83
N LEU A 247 -18.97 -12.39 -15.59
CA LEU A 247 -19.93 -12.49 -14.49
C LEU A 247 -20.55 -11.12 -14.25
N SER A 248 -21.80 -10.95 -14.63
CA SER A 248 -22.57 -9.74 -14.33
C SER A 248 -23.21 -9.86 -12.94
N GLY A 249 -23.11 -8.81 -12.12
CA GLY A 249 -23.78 -8.79 -10.83
C GLY A 249 -23.21 -7.79 -9.84
N LYS A 250 -23.76 -7.84 -8.62
CA LYS A 250 -23.28 -7.08 -7.46
C LYS A 250 -22.53 -7.94 -6.45
N THR A 251 -22.70 -9.26 -6.53
CA THR A 251 -22.17 -10.19 -5.54
C THR A 251 -21.28 -11.20 -6.23
N PHE A 252 -20.04 -11.29 -5.77
CA PHE A 252 -19.05 -12.25 -6.28
C PHE A 252 -18.45 -13.01 -5.12
N THR A 253 -18.44 -14.33 -5.20
CA THR A 253 -17.84 -15.22 -4.20
C THR A 253 -16.62 -15.92 -4.83
N PHE A 254 -15.52 -15.94 -4.10
CA PHE A 254 -14.28 -16.57 -4.47
C PHE A 254 -13.93 -17.60 -3.39
N THR A 255 -13.95 -18.88 -3.74
CA THR A 255 -13.67 -19.99 -2.81
C THR A 255 -12.35 -20.64 -3.16
N ILE A 256 -11.47 -20.80 -2.18
CA ILE A 256 -10.18 -21.46 -2.29
C ILE A 256 -10.38 -22.95 -2.54
N GLN A 257 -10.06 -23.41 -3.74
CA GLN A 257 -10.17 -24.83 -4.11
C GLN A 257 -8.85 -25.57 -3.87
N LYS A 258 -7.72 -24.91 -4.13
CA LYS A 258 -6.38 -25.48 -3.92
C LYS A 258 -5.40 -24.43 -3.43
N VAL A 259 -4.44 -24.89 -2.64
CA VAL A 259 -3.40 -24.09 -2.02
C VAL A 259 -2.05 -24.77 -2.20
N ARG A 260 -1.01 -23.98 -2.45
CA ARG A 260 0.36 -24.41 -2.14
C ARG A 260 0.58 -24.16 -0.65
N THR A 261 0.77 -25.22 0.12
CA THR A 261 1.09 -25.13 1.55
C THR A 261 2.35 -24.30 1.81
N GLY A 262 2.33 -23.49 2.86
CA GLY A 262 3.49 -22.72 3.28
C GLY A 262 4.57 -23.60 3.93
N LYS A 263 5.84 -23.19 3.77
CA LYS A 263 6.99 -23.91 4.36
C LYS A 263 7.11 -23.75 5.87
N THR A 264 6.45 -22.73 6.45
CA THR A 264 6.55 -22.41 7.89
C THR A 264 5.17 -22.32 8.52
N TRP A 265 4.23 -21.63 7.88
CA TRP A 265 2.87 -21.45 8.36
C TRP A 265 1.87 -22.04 7.36
N LYS A 266 0.79 -22.61 7.87
CA LYS A 266 -0.31 -23.11 7.04
C LYS A 266 -1.21 -21.99 6.52
N ASP A 267 -1.11 -20.81 7.13
CA ASP A 267 -1.90 -19.63 6.81
C ASP A 267 -1.80 -19.30 5.31
N THR A 268 -2.94 -19.33 4.62
CA THR A 268 -3.05 -18.91 3.22
C THR A 268 -3.35 -17.42 3.11
N VAL A 269 -2.63 -16.76 2.21
CA VAL A 269 -2.59 -15.30 2.13
C VAL A 269 -2.95 -14.82 0.73
N ILE A 270 -3.73 -13.75 0.64
CA ILE A 270 -3.92 -12.96 -0.58
C ILE A 270 -3.63 -11.50 -0.22
N ALA A 271 -2.64 -10.91 -0.90
CA ALA A 271 -2.20 -9.55 -0.59
C ALA A 271 -3.15 -8.51 -1.17
N GLU A 272 -3.51 -8.62 -2.46
CA GLU A 272 -4.31 -7.60 -3.13
C GLU A 272 -5.07 -8.21 -4.31
N ILE A 273 -6.24 -7.69 -4.62
CA ILE A 273 -7.07 -8.01 -5.78
C ILE A 273 -7.56 -6.72 -6.43
N ILE A 274 -7.50 -6.69 -7.76
CA ILE A 274 -8.12 -5.64 -8.57
C ILE A 274 -9.09 -6.32 -9.52
N PHE A 275 -10.33 -5.84 -9.56
CA PHE A 275 -11.35 -6.37 -10.48
C PHE A 275 -11.17 -5.79 -11.87
N LEU A 276 -11.34 -6.63 -12.89
CA LEU A 276 -11.25 -6.23 -14.30
C LEU A 276 -12.63 -6.23 -14.91
N GLY A 277 -13.04 -5.09 -15.44
CA GLY A 277 -14.26 -4.96 -16.23
C GLY A 277 -14.01 -5.04 -17.73
N GLU A 278 -15.07 -4.86 -18.49
CA GLU A 278 -14.97 -4.69 -19.94
C GLU A 278 -14.23 -3.41 -20.33
N ASN A 279 -13.73 -3.37 -21.57
CA ASN A 279 -13.11 -2.18 -22.18
C ASN A 279 -11.93 -1.58 -21.41
N GLY A 280 -11.23 -2.39 -20.62
CA GLY A 280 -10.07 -1.94 -19.88
C GLY A 280 -10.37 -1.30 -18.53
N LYS A 281 -11.64 -1.32 -18.08
CA LYS A 281 -12.02 -0.85 -16.75
C LYS A 281 -11.40 -1.73 -15.68
N ARG A 282 -11.05 -1.09 -14.57
CA ARG A 282 -10.46 -1.72 -13.39
C ARG A 282 -11.15 -1.15 -12.18
N PHE A 283 -11.31 -1.95 -11.14
CA PHE A 283 -11.97 -1.52 -9.93
C PHE A 283 -11.22 -1.96 -8.67
N THR A 284 -11.23 -1.09 -7.67
CA THR A 284 -10.90 -1.44 -6.29
C THR A 284 -12.13 -1.21 -5.40
N VAL A 285 -12.31 -2.04 -4.38
CA VAL A 285 -13.50 -1.98 -3.51
C VAL A 285 -13.22 -1.05 -2.34
N LEU A 286 -14.07 -0.02 -2.18
CA LEU A 286 -14.09 0.81 -0.99
C LEU A 286 -14.96 0.14 0.06
N ASP A 287 -14.32 -0.54 1.03
CA ASP A 287 -15.01 -1.19 2.13
C ASP A 287 -15.18 -0.24 3.33
N GLN A 288 -16.42 -0.04 3.76
CA GLN A 288 -16.75 0.79 4.93
C GLN A 288 -16.13 0.28 6.23
N ASN A 289 -15.83 -1.03 6.34
CA ASN A 289 -15.15 -1.61 7.49
C ASN A 289 -13.75 -1.02 7.70
N ALA A 290 -13.06 -0.61 6.62
CA ALA A 290 -11.76 0.05 6.74
C ALA A 290 -11.89 1.43 7.42
N ASN A 291 -12.94 2.19 7.09
CA ASN A 291 -13.23 3.47 7.73
C ASN A 291 -13.68 3.27 9.19
N GLN A 292 -14.54 2.28 9.44
CA GLN A 292 -14.97 1.93 10.81
C GLN A 292 -13.76 1.54 11.68
N PHE A 293 -12.79 0.80 11.14
CA PHE A 293 -11.56 0.50 11.86
C PHE A 293 -10.78 1.76 12.27
N LYS A 294 -10.64 2.73 11.36
CA LYS A 294 -10.02 4.03 11.69
C LYS A 294 -10.76 4.75 12.82
N ASP A 295 -12.08 4.84 12.70
CA ASP A 295 -12.95 5.50 13.69
C ASP A 295 -12.85 4.82 15.06
N GLU A 296 -12.80 3.49 15.09
CA GLU A 296 -12.62 2.72 16.31
C GLU A 296 -11.28 3.01 16.98
N ILE A 297 -10.18 3.07 16.22
CA ILE A 297 -8.85 3.39 16.76
C ILE A 297 -8.83 4.81 17.33
N LEU A 298 -9.41 5.79 16.64
CA LEU A 298 -9.52 7.17 17.13
C LEU A 298 -10.38 7.24 18.40
N LYS A 299 -11.52 6.53 18.43
CA LYS A 299 -12.40 6.44 19.60
C LYS A 299 -11.71 5.79 20.81
N LYS A 300 -11.01 4.67 20.61
CA LYS A 300 -10.25 3.96 21.67
C LYS A 300 -9.09 4.80 22.19
N SER A 301 -8.50 5.63 21.34
CA SER A 301 -7.39 6.51 21.72
C SER A 301 -7.83 7.77 22.46
N LYS A 302 -9.09 8.21 22.28
CA LYS A 302 -9.64 9.40 22.92
C LYS A 302 -9.54 9.31 24.45
N ASN A 303 -9.12 10.40 25.09
CA ASN A 303 -8.91 10.51 26.55
C ASN A 303 -7.84 9.56 27.13
N THR A 304 -6.99 8.98 26.28
CA THR A 304 -5.83 8.19 26.70
C THR A 304 -4.55 8.91 26.30
N ILE A 305 -3.39 8.41 26.76
CA ILE A 305 -2.09 8.92 26.30
C ILE A 305 -1.90 8.81 24.77
N LEU A 306 -2.60 7.88 24.10
CA LEU A 306 -2.54 7.69 22.65
C LEU A 306 -3.24 8.80 21.85
N ALA A 307 -4.09 9.63 22.45
CA ALA A 307 -4.60 10.85 21.80
C ALA A 307 -3.46 11.84 21.46
N GLY A 308 -2.33 11.72 22.17
CA GLY A 308 -1.08 12.39 21.83
C GLY A 308 -0.40 11.80 20.59
N VAL A 309 -0.54 10.50 20.34
CA VAL A 309 0.32 9.73 19.43
C VAL A 309 -0.32 9.50 18.06
N VAL A 310 -1.59 9.08 18.05
CA VAL A 310 -2.25 8.63 16.83
C VAL A 310 -2.50 9.82 15.89
N ASN A 311 -2.16 9.63 14.61
CA ASN A 311 -2.25 10.63 13.55
C ASN A 311 -1.44 11.90 13.85
N LYS A 312 -0.30 11.76 14.51
CA LYS A 312 0.68 12.84 14.68
C LYS A 312 2.05 12.38 14.23
N ALA A 313 2.66 13.19 13.37
CA ALA A 313 4.05 13.03 13.00
C ALA A 313 4.94 13.61 14.11
N TYR A 314 5.94 12.83 14.50
CA TYR A 314 6.96 13.22 15.45
C TYR A 314 8.30 13.29 14.74
N PHE A 315 9.06 14.31 15.10
CA PHE A 315 10.38 14.61 14.56
C PHE A 315 11.28 14.93 15.75
N ALA A 316 12.35 14.17 15.92
CA ALA A 316 13.28 14.34 17.03
C ALA A 316 14.72 14.27 16.53
N ASP A 317 15.51 15.30 16.84
CA ASP A 317 16.95 15.23 16.72
C ASP A 317 17.49 14.35 17.85
N ILE A 318 18.32 13.36 17.50
CA ILE A 318 19.03 12.51 18.44
C ILE A 318 20.54 12.78 18.31
N PRO A 319 21.39 12.43 19.31
CA PRO A 319 22.77 12.92 19.36
C PRO A 319 23.62 12.77 18.08
N GLU A 320 23.41 11.70 17.31
CA GLU A 320 24.14 11.41 16.05
C GLU A 320 23.19 11.24 14.85
N GLY A 321 21.98 11.81 14.89
CA GLY A 321 21.01 11.58 13.83
C GLY A 321 19.63 12.18 14.04
N ARG A 322 18.64 11.59 13.37
CA ARG A 322 17.23 11.97 13.47
C ARG A 322 16.33 10.75 13.60
N MET A 323 15.28 10.89 14.39
CA MET A 323 14.22 9.91 14.51
C MET A 323 12.87 10.54 14.17
N ASP A 324 12.20 9.97 13.18
CA ASP A 324 10.86 10.39 12.77
C ASP A 324 9.90 9.21 12.92
N TYR A 325 8.70 9.44 13.44
CA TYR A 325 7.70 8.38 13.50
C TYR A 325 6.26 8.88 13.44
N VAL A 326 5.38 7.98 13.02
CA VAL A 326 3.93 8.19 13.04
C VAL A 326 3.21 6.86 13.21
N PHE A 327 2.18 6.86 14.05
CA PHE A 327 1.21 5.78 14.20
C PHE A 327 -0.14 6.27 13.69
N ARG A 328 -0.74 5.53 12.78
CA ARG A 328 -1.90 5.98 12.02
C ARG A 328 -3.17 5.26 12.44
N SER A 329 -4.32 5.92 12.31
CA SER A 329 -5.64 5.37 12.66
C SER A 329 -6.02 4.17 11.79
N ASN A 330 -5.49 4.08 10.56
CA ASN A 330 -5.63 2.91 9.70
C ASN A 330 -4.79 1.70 10.16
N GLY A 331 -4.14 1.78 11.33
CA GLY A 331 -3.38 0.69 11.92
C GLY A 331 -2.00 0.51 11.33
N SER A 332 -1.55 1.39 10.43
CA SER A 332 -0.17 1.40 9.95
C SER A 332 0.74 2.26 10.84
N PHE A 333 2.03 1.99 10.83
CA PHE A 333 3.03 2.86 11.46
C PHE A 333 4.31 2.89 10.61
N VAL A 334 5.13 3.91 10.84
CA VAL A 334 6.52 3.94 10.40
C VAL A 334 7.39 4.64 11.44
N ILE A 335 8.62 4.15 11.61
CA ILE A 335 9.69 4.77 12.39
C ILE A 335 10.92 4.80 11.49
N TRP A 336 11.42 5.99 11.21
CA TRP A 336 12.67 6.24 10.52
C TRP A 336 13.73 6.61 11.55
N LEU A 337 14.88 5.98 11.46
CA LEU A 337 16.09 6.32 12.18
C LEU A 337 17.17 6.59 11.14
N ASP A 338 17.70 7.80 11.13
CA ASP A 338 18.81 8.20 10.26
C ASP A 338 19.97 8.64 11.16
N ASP A 339 20.87 7.71 11.46
CA ASP A 339 22.12 7.92 12.18
C ASP A 339 23.30 7.88 11.18
N LEU A 340 24.39 8.58 11.48
CA LEU A 340 25.64 8.56 10.69
C LEU A 340 26.14 7.16 10.34
N LYS A 341 25.92 6.16 11.21
CA LYS A 341 26.40 4.78 11.01
C LYS A 341 25.30 3.82 10.55
N GLU A 342 24.04 4.17 10.77
CA GLU A 342 22.91 3.28 10.57
C GLU A 342 21.66 4.03 10.09
N LYS A 343 21.14 3.63 8.94
CA LYS A 343 19.81 4.00 8.49
C LYS A 343 18.88 2.83 8.73
N ARG A 344 17.77 3.07 9.43
CA ARG A 344 16.82 2.01 9.77
C ARG A 344 15.39 2.49 9.60
N VAL A 345 14.55 1.61 9.08
CA VAL A 345 13.13 1.83 8.85
C VAL A 345 12.36 0.67 9.43
N LEU A 346 11.49 0.97 10.38
CA LEU A 346 10.53 0.02 10.93
C LEU A 346 9.15 0.43 10.42
N ASP A 347 8.53 -0.42 9.62
CA ASP A 347 7.21 -0.14 9.04
C ASP A 347 6.31 -1.36 9.10
N GLY A 348 5.00 -1.14 9.22
CA GLY A 348 4.03 -2.24 9.24
C GLY A 348 2.73 -1.85 9.92
N ASN A 349 2.18 -2.78 10.70
CA ASN A 349 0.93 -2.58 11.42
C ASN A 349 1.15 -2.48 12.93
N TRP A 350 0.27 -1.73 13.60
CA TRP A 350 0.19 -1.68 15.04
C TRP A 350 -1.22 -2.02 15.53
N VAL A 351 -1.30 -2.52 16.76
CA VAL A 351 -2.53 -2.97 17.41
C VAL A 351 -2.64 -2.32 18.77
N PHE A 352 -3.78 -1.69 19.02
CA PHE A 352 -4.16 -1.22 20.35
C PHE A 352 -4.41 -2.43 21.27
N LEU A 353 -3.72 -2.51 22.42
CA LEU A 353 -3.97 -3.54 23.42
C LEU A 353 -4.73 -2.97 24.62
N GLU A 354 -4.15 -1.97 25.28
CA GLU A 354 -4.76 -1.27 26.42
C GLU A 354 -4.27 0.18 26.48
N ALA A 355 -5.09 1.10 26.97
CA ALA A 355 -4.66 2.48 27.21
C ALA A 355 -5.53 3.16 28.27
N ASN A 356 -4.90 4.03 29.05
CA ASN A 356 -5.54 4.98 29.96
C ASN A 356 -4.88 6.37 29.80
N ALA A 357 -5.23 7.32 30.66
CA ALA A 357 -4.74 8.70 30.56
C ALA A 357 -3.21 8.84 30.67
N THR A 358 -2.52 7.89 31.31
CA THR A 358 -1.10 7.99 31.66
C THR A 358 -0.21 6.97 30.98
N GLU A 359 -0.77 5.84 30.55
CA GLU A 359 -0.03 4.76 29.92
C GLU A 359 -0.86 4.03 28.86
N ALA A 360 -0.16 3.40 27.92
CA ALA A 360 -0.77 2.48 26.96
C ALA A 360 0.19 1.34 26.63
N LYS A 361 -0.37 0.25 26.13
CA LYS A 361 0.35 -0.87 25.55
C LYS A 361 -0.13 -1.08 24.13
N ILE A 362 0.81 -1.12 23.20
CA ILE A 362 0.54 -1.37 21.79
C ILE A 362 1.43 -2.50 21.30
N LYS A 363 0.94 -3.28 20.34
CA LYS A 363 1.78 -4.24 19.60
C LYS A 363 2.14 -3.62 18.26
N ILE A 364 3.38 -3.81 17.81
CA ILE A 364 3.81 -3.47 16.45
C ILE A 364 4.36 -4.71 15.76
N PHE A 365 4.17 -4.83 14.46
CA PHE A 365 4.75 -5.90 13.65
C PHE A 365 4.87 -5.50 12.18
N GLY A 366 5.91 -5.95 11.52
CA GLY A 366 6.30 -5.32 10.26
C GLY A 366 7.65 -5.76 9.75
N ARG A 367 8.24 -4.89 8.92
CA ARG A 367 9.61 -5.01 8.43
C ARG A 367 10.54 -4.13 9.25
N ASP A 368 11.74 -4.64 9.42
CA ASP A 368 12.89 -3.93 9.95
C ASP A 368 13.93 -3.91 8.84
N HIS A 369 13.98 -2.79 8.12
CA HIS A 369 14.93 -2.53 7.05
C HIS A 369 16.10 -1.73 7.62
N LYS A 370 17.32 -2.24 7.46
CA LYS A 370 18.52 -1.63 8.03
C LYS A 370 19.63 -1.56 6.99
N VAL A 371 20.26 -0.40 6.89
CA VAL A 371 21.47 -0.13 6.11
C VAL A 371 22.55 0.33 7.08
N VAL A 372 23.64 -0.43 7.18
CA VAL A 372 24.80 -0.09 8.02
C VAL A 372 25.92 0.38 7.12
N THR A 373 26.46 1.56 7.40
CA THR A 373 27.60 2.12 6.67
C THR A 373 28.84 2.01 7.56
N GLN A 374 29.86 1.29 7.09
CA GLN A 374 31.14 1.14 7.78
C GLN A 374 32.24 1.85 6.99
N SER A 375 33.10 2.60 7.66
CA SER A 375 34.34 3.12 7.08
C SER A 375 35.46 2.13 7.34
N LEU A 376 36.16 1.70 6.28
CA LEU A 376 37.23 0.71 6.37
C LEU A 376 38.55 1.30 6.87
N ASP A 377 38.75 2.63 6.76
CA ASP A 377 39.88 3.36 7.33
C ASP A 377 39.58 4.87 7.37
N SER A 378 39.02 5.37 8.48
CA SER A 378 38.58 6.77 8.60
C SER A 378 39.70 7.80 8.57
N ASN A 379 40.97 7.36 8.66
CA ASN A 379 42.15 8.24 8.71
C ASN A 379 42.98 8.17 7.41
N SER A 380 42.57 7.38 6.42
CA SER A 380 43.25 7.26 5.13
C SER A 380 42.66 8.23 4.08
N PRO A 381 43.49 8.85 3.23
CA PRO A 381 43.00 9.58 2.05
C PRO A 381 42.32 8.66 1.02
N TYR A 382 42.40 7.34 1.20
CA TYR A 382 41.69 6.31 0.45
C TYR A 382 40.56 5.68 1.27
N SER A 383 39.98 6.39 2.24
CA SER A 383 38.88 5.87 3.06
C SER A 383 37.75 5.35 2.16
N GLU A 384 37.50 4.05 2.22
CA GLU A 384 36.37 3.40 1.55
C GLU A 384 35.24 3.18 2.54
N THR A 385 34.00 3.29 2.06
CA THR A 385 32.81 2.94 2.84
C THR A 385 32.13 1.71 2.23
N THR A 386 31.67 0.81 3.09
CA THR A 386 30.86 -0.35 2.70
C THR A 386 29.47 -0.26 3.32
N GLU A 387 28.45 -0.63 2.55
CA GLU A 387 27.06 -0.70 3.02
C GLU A 387 26.62 -2.17 3.16
N GLU A 388 26.09 -2.54 4.32
CA GLU A 388 25.37 -3.81 4.53
C GLU A 388 23.88 -3.53 4.64
N LYS A 389 23.06 -4.21 3.82
CA LYS A 389 21.60 -4.05 3.78
C LYS A 389 20.92 -5.32 4.26
N SER A 390 19.99 -5.18 5.21
CA SER A 390 19.19 -6.28 5.72
C SER A 390 17.73 -5.89 5.82
N THR A 391 16.83 -6.86 5.64
CA THR A 391 15.39 -6.68 5.89
C THR A 391 14.84 -7.93 6.52
N VAL A 392 14.27 -7.79 7.72
CA VAL A 392 13.70 -8.90 8.47
C VAL A 392 12.28 -8.57 8.92
N ILE A 393 11.49 -9.60 9.19
CA ILE A 393 10.19 -9.43 9.84
C ILE A 393 10.39 -9.37 11.35
N PHE A 394 9.70 -8.43 12.00
CA PHE A 394 9.75 -8.27 13.44
C PHE A 394 8.37 -8.08 14.05
N GLY A 395 8.30 -8.28 15.35
CA GLY A 395 7.20 -7.83 16.19
C GLY A 395 7.74 -7.38 17.53
N ASP A 396 7.05 -6.44 18.15
CA ASP A 396 7.37 -5.92 19.48
C ASP A 396 6.08 -5.51 20.21
N THR A 397 6.17 -5.31 21.52
CA THR A 397 5.10 -4.75 22.33
C THR A 397 5.66 -3.57 23.10
N LEU A 398 5.13 -2.39 22.81
CA LEU A 398 5.62 -1.14 23.36
C LEU A 398 4.74 -0.72 24.54
N LEU A 399 5.40 -0.39 25.64
CA LEU A 399 4.81 0.37 26.74
C LEU A 399 5.00 1.86 26.46
N VAL A 400 3.89 2.57 26.32
CA VAL A 400 3.83 4.00 26.05
C VAL A 400 3.54 4.72 27.36
N LYS A 401 4.43 5.64 27.75
CA LYS A 401 4.32 6.44 28.99
C LYS A 401 4.71 7.88 28.75
N LYS A 402 4.27 8.77 29.62
CA LYS A 402 4.72 10.16 29.62
C LYS A 402 6.20 10.23 30.05
N SER A 403 6.99 11.03 29.35
CA SER A 403 8.38 11.35 29.71
C SER A 403 8.59 12.85 29.59
N GLY A 404 8.70 13.56 30.72
CA GLY A 404 8.72 15.03 30.72
C GLY A 404 7.50 15.63 29.99
N ASN A 405 7.76 16.41 28.93
CA ASN A 405 6.72 16.96 28.04
C ASN A 405 6.43 16.06 26.83
N GLY A 406 7.21 15.00 26.63
CA GLY A 406 7.11 14.05 25.54
C GLY A 406 6.52 12.70 25.95
N ILE A 407 6.79 11.71 25.09
CA ILE A 407 6.32 10.34 25.24
C ILE A 407 7.53 9.42 25.12
N GLN A 408 7.56 8.41 25.96
CA GLN A 408 8.48 7.29 25.86
C GLN A 408 7.74 6.05 25.40
N MET A 409 8.29 5.32 24.43
CA MET A 409 7.78 4.03 23.99
C MET A 409 8.90 2.99 24.15
N VAL A 410 8.70 2.02 25.02
CA VAL A 410 9.73 1.02 25.35
C VAL A 410 9.21 -0.37 25.03
N GLY A 411 9.88 -1.05 24.11
CA GLY A 411 9.73 -2.46 23.81
C GLY A 411 11.06 -3.20 23.93
N LYS A 412 11.08 -4.46 23.48
CA LYS A 412 12.31 -5.27 23.47
C LYS A 412 13.26 -4.87 22.34
N LYS A 413 12.71 -4.45 21.20
CA LYS A 413 13.45 -4.09 19.98
C LYS A 413 13.41 -2.60 19.68
N VAL A 414 12.33 -1.92 20.06
CA VAL A 414 12.12 -0.50 19.78
C VAL A 414 12.17 0.27 21.08
N GLN A 415 12.96 1.35 21.07
CA GLN A 415 13.04 2.31 22.17
C GLN A 415 12.95 3.71 21.57
N ILE A 416 11.94 4.46 21.99
CA ILE A 416 11.70 5.85 21.60
C ILE A 416 11.62 6.66 22.88
N SER A 417 12.35 7.75 22.96
CA SER A 417 12.29 8.68 24.09
C SER A 417 12.41 10.10 23.55
N ASN A 418 11.31 10.84 23.63
CA ASN A 418 11.24 12.25 23.26
C ASN A 418 11.18 13.16 24.49
#